data_AF-A0A947SEW3-F1
#
_entry.id   AF-A0A947SEW3-F1
#
_cell.length_a   1.000
_cell.length_b   1.000
_cell.length_c   1.000
_cell.angle_alpha   90.00
_cell.angle_beta   90.00
_cell.angle_gamma   90.00
#
_symmetry.space_group_name_H-M   'P 1'
#
loop_
_entity.id
_entity.type
_entity.pdbx_description
1 polymer ?
#
loop_
_entity_poly.entity_id
_entity_poly.type
_entity_poly.pdbx_seq_one_letter_code
_entity_poly.pdbx_strand_id
1 'polypeptide(L)' 'MRQVLSISLPSETIQSIKTKVMQRGFNSVSSYIKHLLFEDNNLISEQELIRSVKQACYDYEHGKTIKAKSLANLL' A
#
# COMPACT_ATOMS: atom_id res chain seq x y z
N MET A 1 23.61 -17.23 10.21
CA MET A 1 22.86 -17.62 11.43
C MET A 1 21.45 -17.07 11.32
N ARG A 2 20.42 -17.84 11.68
CA ARG A 2 19.03 -17.35 11.68
C ARG A 2 18.75 -16.66 13.01
N GLN A 3 18.27 -15.42 12.97
CA GLN A 3 17.74 -14.72 14.14
C GLN A 3 16.22 -14.88 14.19
N VAL A 4 15.68 -15.03 15.41
CA VAL A 4 14.24 -15.21 15.63
C VAL A 4 13.73 -14.04 16.46
N LEU A 5 12.71 -13.36 15.93
CA LEU A 5 11.95 -12.35 16.65
C LEU A 5 10.66 -13.01 17.17
N SER A 6 10.43 -12.91 18.48
CA SER A 6 9.20 -13.38 19.14
C SER A 6 8.39 -12.17 19.61
N ILE A 7 7.08 -12.20 19.37
CA ILE A 7 6.17 -11.10 19.71
C ILE A 7 4.94 -11.70 20.41
N SER A 8 4.64 -11.21 21.61
CA SER A 8 3.44 -11.60 22.36
C SER A 8 2.24 -10.78 21.91
N LEU A 9 1.17 -11.45 21.48
CA LEU A 9 -0.06 -10.84 20.99
C LEU A 9 -1.29 -11.60 21.53
N PRO A 10 -2.45 -10.94 21.69
CA PRO A 10 -3.70 -11.63 21.98
C PRO A 10 -4.02 -12.71 20.93
N SER A 11 -4.67 -13.79 21.35
CA SER A 11 -5.01 -14.92 20.48
C SER A 11 -5.85 -14.49 19.26
N GLU A 12 -6.81 -13.60 19.48
CA GLU A 12 -7.66 -13.03 18.41
C GLU A 12 -6.84 -12.27 17.36
N THR A 13 -5.84 -11.50 17.81
CA THR A 13 -4.92 -10.78 16.92
C THR A 13 -4.09 -11.75 16.09
N ILE A 14 -3.57 -12.81 16.70
CA ILE A 14 -2.80 -13.85 15.99
C ILE A 14 -3.66 -14.50 14.90
N GLN A 15 -4.92 -14.82 15.22
CA GLN A 15 -5.84 -15.44 14.26
C GLN A 15 -6.14 -14.50 13.10
N SER A 16 -6.41 -13.22 13.39
CA SER A 16 -6.64 -12.18 12.38
C SER A 16 -5.44 -12.01 11.44
N ILE A 17 -4.21 -12.01 11.98
CA ILE A 17 -2.98 -11.95 11.18
C ILE A 17 -2.91 -13.14 10.23
N LYS A 18 -3.10 -14.37 10.73
CA LYS A 18 -3.04 -15.58 9.89
C LYS A 18 -4.08 -15.54 8.76
N THR A 19 -5.31 -15.13 9.06
CA THR A 19 -6.37 -15.00 8.05
C THR A 19 -5.99 -13.98 6.98
N LYS A 20 -5.49 -12.79 7.37
CA LYS A 20 -5.07 -11.75 6.41
C LYS A 20 -3.90 -12.21 5.53
N VAL A 21 -2.93 -12.93 6.11
CA VAL A 21 -1.78 -13.49 5.39
C VAL A 21 -2.27 -14.43 4.28
N MET A 22 -3.20 -15.34 4.59
CA MET A 22 -3.78 -16.25 3.60
C MET A 22 -4.60 -15.52 2.53
N GLN A 23 -5.48 -14.59 2.93
CA GLN A 23 -6.32 -13.83 2.01
C GLN A 23 -5.51 -12.99 1.02
N ARG A 24 -4.34 -12.50 1.45
CA ARG A 24 -3.42 -11.73 0.61
C ARG A 24 -2.43 -12.59 -0.17
N GLY A 25 -2.55 -13.92 -0.11
CA GLY A 25 -1.73 -14.85 -0.90
C GLY A 25 -0.30 -15.04 -0.40
N PHE A 26 -0.02 -14.75 0.87
CA PHE A 26 1.33 -14.92 1.43
C PHE A 26 1.53 -16.32 2.02
N ASN A 27 2.69 -16.91 1.74
CA ASN A 27 3.04 -18.26 2.21
C ASN A 27 3.39 -18.32 3.70
N SER A 28 3.68 -17.18 4.35
CA SER A 28 3.98 -17.11 5.78
C SER A 28 3.73 -15.73 6.36
N VAL A 29 3.57 -15.66 7.68
CA VAL A 29 3.54 -14.39 8.42
C VAL A 29 4.84 -13.60 8.21
N SER A 30 5.98 -14.29 8.19
CA SER A 30 7.28 -13.62 8.02
C SER A 30 7.44 -12.94 6.66
N SER A 31 6.94 -13.56 5.57
CA SER A 31 6.94 -12.95 4.24
C SER A 31 5.99 -11.77 4.16
N TYR A 32 4.84 -11.85 4.85
CA TYR A 32 3.89 -10.75 4.89
C TYR A 32 4.46 -9.54 5.64
N ILE A 33 5.08 -9.75 6.81
CA ILE A 33 5.72 -8.66 7.57
C ILE A 33 6.85 -8.02 6.76
N LYS A 34 7.68 -8.82 6.09
CA LYS A 34 8.74 -8.28 5.21
C LYS A 34 8.19 -7.41 4.09
N HIS A 35 7.09 -7.84 3.48
CA HIS A 35 6.41 -7.04 2.46
C HIS A 35 5.87 -5.73 3.05
N LEU A 36 5.19 -5.75 4.20
CA LEU A 36 4.71 -4.52 4.84
C LEU A 36 5.85 -3.55 5.17
N LEU A 37 6.97 -4.04 5.71
CA LEU A 37 8.14 -3.21 5.98
C LEU A 37 8.75 -2.62 4.69
N PHE A 38 8.72 -3.37 3.59
CA PHE A 38 9.15 -2.86 2.30
C PHE A 38 8.20 -1.76 1.81
N GLU A 39 6.89 -2.00 1.83
CA GLU A 39 5.88 -1.02 1.42
C GLU A 39 6.01 0.27 2.24
N ASP A 40 6.09 0.18 3.57
CA ASP A 40 6.22 1.35 4.46
C ASP A 40 7.41 2.25 4.11
N ASN A 41 8.52 1.67 3.63
CA ASN A 41 9.69 2.43 3.18
C ASN A 41 9.53 3.06 1.78
N ASN A 42 8.53 2.63 1.01
CA ASN A 42 8.29 3.09 -0.36
C ASN A 42 6.99 3.89 -0.51
N LEU A 43 6.24 4.11 0.58
CA LEU A 43 5.10 5.01 0.56
C LEU A 43 5.57 6.45 0.42
N ILE A 44 4.87 7.22 -0.43
CA ILE A 44 5.06 8.67 -0.50
C ILE A 44 4.69 9.30 0.84
N SER A 45 5.34 10.42 1.17
CA SER A 45 4.99 11.16 2.38
C SER A 45 3.58 11.75 2.28
N GLU A 46 2.96 12.00 3.43
CA GLU A 46 1.66 12.68 3.50
C GLU A 46 1.68 14.05 2.78
N GLN A 47 2.79 14.78 2.93
CA GLN A 47 2.96 16.09 2.29
C GLN A 47 3.02 15.97 0.76
N GLU A 48 3.71 14.97 0.23
CA GLU A 48 3.75 14.69 -1.21
C GLU A 48 2.38 14.25 -1.74
N LEU A 49 1.65 13.45 -0.97
CA LEU A 49 0.28 13.05 -1.29
C LEU A 49 -0.64 14.28 -1.37
N ILE A 50 -0.61 15.16 -0.37
CA ILE A 50 -1.43 16.38 -0.38
C ILE A 50 -1.06 17.27 -1.56
N ARG A 51 0.25 17.41 -1.85
CA ARG A 51 0.73 18.20 -3.00
C ARG A 51 0.24 17.62 -4.32
N SER A 52 0.30 16.30 -4.51
CA SER A 52 -0.13 15.65 -5.75
C SER A 52 -1.64 15.81 -5.98
N VAL A 53 -2.44 15.68 -4.92
CA VAL A 53 -3.89 15.91 -5.00
C VAL A 53 -4.21 17.36 -5.38
N LYS A 54 -3.58 18.34 -4.72
CA LYS A 54 -3.78 19.77 -5.05
C LYS A 54 -3.39 20.08 -6.49
N GLN A 55 -2.28 19.51 -6.96
CA GLN A 55 -1.83 19.68 -8.34
C GLN A 55 -2.86 19.09 -9.33
N ALA A 56 -3.36 17.89 -9.05
CA ALA A 56 -4.39 17.26 -9.88
C ALA A 56 -5.68 18.09 -9.97
N CYS A 57 -6.14 18.67 -8.85
CA CYS A 57 -7.28 19.60 -8.84
C CYS A 57 -7.01 20.83 -9.70
N TYR A 58 -5.85 21.46 -9.53
CA TYR A 58 -5.45 22.62 -10.34
C TYR A 58 -5.43 22.30 -11.83
N ASP A 59 -4.83 21.16 -12.21
CA ASP A 59 -4.73 20.75 -13.60
C ASP A 59 -6.10 20.47 -14.22
N TYR A 60 -7.03 19.91 -13.46
CA TYR A 60 -8.42 19.73 -13.90
C TYR A 60 -9.13 21.07 -14.12
N GLU A 61 -9.06 21.99 -13.16
CA GLU A 61 -9.71 23.31 -13.23
C GLU A 61 -9.17 24.16 -14.39
N HIS A 62 -7.88 24.02 -14.70
CA HIS A 62 -7.22 24.79 -15.76
C HIS A 62 -7.20 24.06 -17.10
N GLY A 63 -8.00 22.98 -17.25
CA GLY A 63 -8.17 22.28 -18.53
C GLY A 63 -6.91 21.55 -19.02
N LYS A 64 -5.95 21.25 -18.13
CA LYS A 64 -4.74 20.50 -18.45
C LYS A 64 -4.96 18.98 -18.46
N THR A 65 -6.19 18.53 -18.22
CA THR A 65 -6.57 17.11 -18.26
C THR A 65 -7.13 16.71 -19.63
N ILE A 66 -6.83 15.48 -20.05
CA ILE A 66 -7.45 14.89 -21.24
C ILE A 66 -8.75 14.15 -20.89
N LYS A 67 -9.80 14.32 -21.70
CA LYS A 67 -11.01 13.50 -21.62
C LYS A 67 -10.83 12.28 -22.51
N ALA A 68 -10.23 11.22 -21.98
CA ALA A 68 -10.07 9.95 -22.68
C ALA A 68 -11.45 9.33 -22.97
N LYS A 69 -11.66 8.84 -24.20
CA LYS A 69 -12.92 8.19 -24.61
C LYS A 69 -13.05 6.76 -24.07
N SER A 70 -11.93 6.15 -23.74
CA SER A 70 -11.82 4.81 -23.16
C SER A 70 -10.46 4.66 -22.46
N LEU A 71 -10.29 3.59 -21.69
CA LEU A 71 -9.01 3.21 -21.09
C LEU A 71 -7.89 3.03 -22.13
N ALA A 72 -8.23 2.63 -23.37
CA ALA A 72 -7.26 2.48 -24.44
C ALA A 72 -6.65 3.82 -24.88
N ASN A 73 -7.29 4.95 -24.57
CA ASN A 73 -6.86 6.29 -24.94
C ASN A 73 -6.16 7.02 -23.76
N LEU A 74 -5.84 6.31 -22.68
CA LEU A 74 -5.24 6.87 -21.47
C LEU A 74 -3.70 6.93 -21.52
N LEU A 75 -3.06 6.22 -22.46
CA LEU A 75 -1.61 6.10 -22.60
C LEU A 75 -1.12 6.63 -23.95
#